data_AF-A0A520C517-F1
#
_entry.id   AF-A0A520C517-F1
#
_cell.length_a   1.000
_cell.length_b   1.000
_cell.length_c   1.000
_cell.angle_alpha   90.00
_cell.angle_beta   90.00
_cell.angle_gamma   90.00
#
_symmetry.space_group_name_H-M   'P 1'
#
loop_
_entity.id
_entity.type
_entity.pdbx_description
1 polymer ?
#
loop_
_entity_poly.entity_id
_entity_poly.type
_entity_poly.pdbx_seq_one_letter_code
_entity_poly.pdbx_strand_id
1 'polypeptide(L)'
;MNTGSGQNLNWFFQNWFFTNNYLDLAISNSQVSSGRITFVIKNVGGFAIPFDILVTDAEGKTETIHKTPAVWKVNQKEFTMTINTNRKIKSITLDNGIYVDATPGDNVYSIK
;
A
#
# COMPACT_ATOMS: atom_id res chain seq x y z
N MET A 1 -21.94 3.22 14.23
CA MET A 1 -21.09 2.67 13.14
C MET A 1 -20.72 1.20 13.35
N ASN A 2 -20.26 0.78 14.53
CA ASN A 2 -19.97 -0.64 14.78
C ASN A 2 -21.20 -1.55 14.64
N THR A 3 -22.32 -1.21 15.28
CA THR A 3 -23.56 -2.01 15.25
C THR A 3 -24.14 -2.17 13.83
N GLY A 4 -24.05 -1.13 12.99
CA GLY A 4 -24.56 -1.18 11.62
C GLY A 4 -23.66 -1.91 10.63
N SER A 5 -22.37 -2.05 10.93
CA SER A 5 -21.40 -2.75 10.07
C SER A 5 -21.11 -4.19 10.51
N GLY A 6 -21.49 -4.56 11.74
CA GLY A 6 -21.09 -5.82 12.36
C GLY A 6 -19.59 -5.93 12.64
N GLN A 7 -18.83 -4.83 12.49
CA GLN A 7 -17.39 -4.80 12.67
C GLN A 7 -16.98 -3.77 13.74
N ASN A 8 -15.89 -4.06 14.46
CA ASN A 8 -15.24 -3.05 15.27
C ASN A 8 -14.39 -2.13 14.37
N LEU A 9 -14.83 -0.89 14.22
CA LEU A 9 -14.19 0.18 13.43
C LEU A 9 -13.54 1.25 14.31
N ASN A 10 -13.48 1.07 15.63
CA ASN A 10 -12.90 2.07 16.54
C ASN A 10 -11.46 2.42 16.14
N TRP A 11 -10.67 1.43 15.72
CA TRP A 11 -9.29 1.63 15.27
C TRP A 11 -9.18 2.61 14.10
N PHE A 12 -10.14 2.56 13.16
CA PHE A 12 -10.16 3.40 11.96
C PHE A 12 -10.49 4.84 12.33
N PHE A 13 -11.54 5.05 13.14
CA PHE A 13 -11.92 6.39 13.59
C PHE A 13 -10.88 6.99 14.52
N GLN A 14 -10.26 6.19 15.40
CA GLN A 14 -9.14 6.62 16.21
C GLN A 14 -7.99 7.12 15.33
N ASN A 15 -7.61 6.35 14.30
CA ASN A 15 -6.55 6.72 13.37
C ASN A 15 -6.87 8.03 12.63
N TRP A 16 -8.07 8.19 12.10
CA TRP A 16 -8.43 9.35 11.27
C TRP A 16 -8.73 10.65 12.04
N PHE A 17 -9.38 10.56 13.19
CA PHE A 17 -9.91 11.76 13.88
C PHE A 17 -9.16 12.13 15.15
N PHE A 18 -8.35 11.22 15.70
CA PHE A 18 -7.75 11.39 17.02
C PHE A 18 -6.22 11.15 17.01
N THR A 19 -5.59 11.31 15.85
CA THR A 19 -4.13 11.33 15.71
C THR A 19 -3.70 12.58 14.94
N ASN A 20 -2.41 12.89 14.99
CA ASN A 20 -1.78 13.92 14.18
C ASN A 20 -1.01 13.30 13.01
N ASN A 21 -1.55 12.22 12.45
CA ASN A 21 -0.97 11.55 11.30
C ASN A 21 -0.94 12.48 10.08
N TYR A 22 -0.11 12.13 9.11
CA TYR A 22 -0.06 12.76 7.80
C TYR A 22 -0.04 11.68 6.70
N LEU A 23 -0.17 12.09 5.45
CA LEU A 23 -0.27 11.19 4.31
C LEU A 23 1.14 10.94 3.77
N ASP A 24 1.65 9.72 3.96
CA ASP A 24 2.98 9.31 3.48
C ASP A 24 3.06 7.78 3.52
N LEU A 25 3.12 7.17 2.33
CA LEU A 25 3.38 5.75 2.13
C LEU A 25 4.74 5.59 1.44
N ALA A 26 5.42 4.48 1.73
CA ALA A 26 6.73 4.20 1.13
C ALA A 26 6.91 2.71 0.85
N ILE A 27 7.62 2.36 -0.23
CA ILE A 27 8.08 0.99 -0.46
C ILE A 27 9.49 0.83 0.11
N SER A 28 9.68 -0.03 1.11
CA SER A 28 11.00 -0.15 1.78
C SER A 28 11.77 -1.42 1.47
N ASN A 29 11.09 -2.57 1.41
CA ASN A 29 11.72 -3.88 1.25
C ASN A 29 11.05 -4.62 0.10
N SER A 30 11.84 -5.26 -0.74
CA SER A 30 11.37 -6.19 -1.76
C SER A 30 12.25 -7.44 -1.76
N GLN A 31 11.63 -8.58 -2.06
CA GLN A 31 12.28 -9.85 -2.28
C GLN A 31 11.69 -10.43 -3.56
N VAL A 32 12.56 -10.62 -4.54
CA VAL A 32 12.18 -11.25 -5.81
C VAL A 32 12.71 -12.68 -5.79
N SER A 33 11.79 -13.63 -5.90
CA SER A 33 12.07 -15.05 -6.09
C SER A 33 11.41 -15.52 -7.37
N SER A 34 11.84 -16.64 -7.93
CA SER A 34 11.31 -17.15 -9.21
C SER A 34 9.78 -17.23 -9.17
N GLY A 35 9.10 -16.39 -9.94
CA GLY A 35 7.63 -16.32 -10.02
C GLY A 35 6.92 -15.57 -8.89
N ARG A 36 7.64 -14.98 -7.92
CA ARG A 36 7.04 -14.33 -6.75
C ARG A 36 7.82 -13.10 -6.31
N ILE A 37 7.10 -12.00 -6.14
CA ILE A 37 7.61 -10.75 -5.60
C ILE A 37 6.89 -10.45 -4.30
N THR A 38 7.63 -10.28 -3.22
CA THR A 38 7.10 -9.84 -1.93
C THR A 38 7.69 -8.48 -1.60
N PHE A 39 6.86 -7.52 -1.20
CA PHE A 39 7.32 -6.21 -0.79
C PHE A 39 6.52 -5.66 0.38
N VAL A 40 7.14 -4.75 1.12
CA VAL A 40 6.56 -4.08 2.28
C VAL A 40 6.25 -2.64 1.92
N ILE A 41 5.01 -2.26 2.18
CA ILE A 41 4.53 -0.88 2.14
C ILE A 41 4.52 -0.37 3.56
N LYS A 42 5.28 0.67 3.83
CA LYS A 42 5.29 1.39 5.10
C LYS A 42 4.27 2.51 5.04
N ASN A 43 3.52 2.66 6.12
CA ASN A 43 2.68 3.82 6.38
C ASN A 43 3.46 4.79 7.26
N VAL A 44 4.33 5.57 6.63
CA VAL A 44 5.27 6.48 7.30
C VAL A 44 4.50 7.59 8.02
N GLY A 45 3.49 8.14 7.35
CA GLY A 45 2.66 9.23 7.88
C GLY A 45 1.57 8.75 8.85
N GLY A 46 1.24 7.46 8.84
CA GLY A 46 0.38 6.80 9.80
C GLY A 46 -1.11 6.79 9.46
N PHE A 47 -1.58 7.56 8.47
CA PHE A 47 -2.99 7.55 8.09
C PHE A 47 -3.40 6.24 7.41
N ALA A 48 -4.52 5.67 7.85
CA ALA A 48 -5.09 4.46 7.25
C ALA A 48 -5.86 4.81 5.96
N ILE A 49 -5.13 5.12 4.88
CA ILE A 49 -5.69 5.48 3.57
C ILE A 49 -5.88 4.28 2.63
N PRO A 50 -6.82 4.35 1.67
CA PRO A 50 -6.77 3.48 0.50
C PRO A 50 -5.68 3.94 -0.47
N PHE A 51 -5.22 3.02 -1.30
CA PHE A 51 -4.23 3.27 -2.34
C PHE A 51 -4.29 2.17 -3.39
N ASP A 52 -3.76 2.45 -4.57
CA ASP A 52 -3.59 1.50 -5.65
C ASP A 52 -2.13 1.08 -5.78
N ILE A 53 -1.91 -0.18 -6.11
CA ILE A 53 -0.59 -0.71 -6.46
C ILE A 53 -0.57 -0.92 -7.96
N LEU A 54 0.27 -0.17 -8.67
CA LEU A 54 0.48 -0.30 -10.10
C LEU A 54 1.70 -1.18 -10.34
N VAL A 55 1.49 -2.28 -11.04
CA VAL A 55 2.51 -3.27 -11.35
C VAL A 55 2.75 -3.22 -12.86
N THR A 56 3.90 -2.69 -13.26
CA THR A 56 4.26 -2.56 -14.67
C THR A 56 5.27 -3.64 -15.03
N ASP A 57 4.99 -4.42 -16.07
CA ASP A 57 5.92 -5.42 -16.58
C ASP A 57 6.96 -4.84 -17.55
N ALA A 58 7.93 -5.67 -17.95
CA ALA A 58 9.01 -5.28 -18.86
C ALA A 58 8.51 -4.87 -20.25
N GLU A 59 7.32 -5.30 -20.65
CA GLU A 59 6.65 -4.96 -21.91
C GLU A 59 5.82 -3.67 -21.79
N GLY A 60 5.72 -3.09 -20.58
CA GLY A 60 5.01 -1.85 -20.30
C GLY A 60 3.53 -2.02 -19.95
N LYS A 61 3.02 -3.25 -19.90
CA LYS A 61 1.64 -3.51 -19.46
C LYS A 61 1.56 -3.30 -17.95
N THR A 62 0.56 -2.52 -17.55
CA THR A 62 0.31 -2.17 -16.15
C THR A 62 -0.94 -2.87 -15.64
N GLU A 63 -0.86 -3.45 -14.44
CA GLU A 63 -2.00 -3.97 -13.68
C GLU A 63 -2.19 -3.18 -12.40
N THR A 64 -3.43 -2.82 -12.10
CA THR A 64 -3.78 -2.06 -10.90
C THR A 64 -4.41 -2.98 -9.86
N ILE A 65 -3.89 -2.93 -8.63
CA ILE A 65 -4.42 -3.69 -7.49
C ILE A 65 -4.87 -2.70 -6.42
N HIS A 66 -6.19 -2.57 -6.26
CA HIS A 66 -6.78 -1.67 -5.28
C HIS A 66 -6.69 -2.21 -3.85
N LYS A 67 -6.31 -1.36 -2.89
CA LYS A 67 -6.32 -1.63 -1.45
C LYS A 67 -7.19 -0.62 -0.71
N THR A 68 -8.08 -1.15 0.12
CA THR A 68 -8.90 -0.35 1.03
C THR A 68 -8.15 -0.12 2.35
N PRO A 69 -8.60 0.82 3.21
CA PRO A 69 -7.97 1.04 4.52
C PRO A 69 -7.90 -0.19 5.42
N ALA A 70 -8.68 -1.23 5.13
CA ALA A 70 -8.72 -2.45 5.92
C ALA A 70 -7.36 -3.15 6.03
N VAL A 71 -6.44 -2.94 5.09
CA VAL A 71 -5.07 -3.50 5.14
C VAL A 71 -4.30 -3.07 6.39
N TRP A 72 -4.64 -1.90 6.94
CA TRP A 72 -3.97 -1.30 8.11
C TRP A 72 -4.53 -1.81 9.45
N LYS A 73 -5.61 -2.61 9.45
CA LYS A 73 -6.30 -3.00 10.67
C LYS A 73 -5.44 -3.84 11.63
N VAL A 74 -4.65 -4.76 11.07
CA VAL A 74 -3.79 -5.67 11.86
C VAL A 74 -2.49 -4.98 12.26
N ASN A 75 -1.91 -4.20 11.34
CA ASN A 75 -0.72 -3.41 11.57
C ASN A 75 -0.86 -2.07 10.84
N GLN A 76 -0.97 -0.98 11.60
CA GLN A 76 -1.15 0.36 11.01
C GLN A 76 0.13 0.93 10.41
N LYS A 77 1.30 0.34 10.73
CA LYS A 77 2.60 0.85 10.28
C LYS A 77 3.05 0.22 8.98
N GLU A 78 2.67 -1.02 8.70
CA GLU A 78 3.19 -1.78 7.57
C GLU A 78 2.18 -2.77 7.02
N PHE A 79 2.17 -2.91 5.70
CA PHE A 79 1.40 -3.90 4.95
C PHE A 79 2.33 -4.66 4.00
N THR A 80 2.31 -6.00 4.07
CA THR A 80 3.10 -6.86 3.18
C THR A 80 2.24 -7.35 2.03
N MET A 81 2.69 -7.08 0.80
CA MET A 81 2.06 -7.57 -0.42
C MET A 81 2.93 -8.66 -1.05
N THR A 82 2.28 -9.71 -1.55
CA THR A 82 2.93 -10.75 -2.36
C THR A 82 2.18 -10.90 -3.68
N ILE A 83 2.91 -10.82 -4.78
CA ILE A 83 2.43 -11.00 -6.13
C ILE A 83 3.07 -12.25 -6.70
N ASN A 84 2.26 -13.23 -7.09
CA ASN A 84 2.72 -14.38 -7.86
C ASN A 84 2.49 -14.06 -9.35
N THR A 85 3.55 -14.10 -10.14
CA THR A 85 3.49 -13.75 -11.58
C THR A 85 4.61 -14.43 -12.34
N ASN A 86 4.31 -14.89 -13.55
CA ASN A 86 5.32 -15.43 -14.48
C ASN A 86 5.91 -14.34 -15.39
N ARG A 87 5.36 -13.11 -15.33
CA ARG A 87 5.85 -11.98 -16.12
C ARG A 87 7.04 -11.33 -15.43
N LYS A 88 8.00 -10.85 -16.21
CA LYS A 88 9.11 -10.05 -15.70
C LYS A 88 8.58 -8.66 -15.32
N ILE A 89 8.52 -8.39 -14.03
CA ILE A 89 8.07 -7.09 -13.53
C ILE A 89 9.21 -6.07 -13.60
N LYS A 90 8.90 -4.87 -14.06
CA LYS A 90 9.84 -3.75 -14.19
C LYS A 90 9.76 -2.81 -12.98
N SER A 91 8.54 -2.46 -12.58
CA SER A 91 8.34 -1.53 -11.47
C SER A 91 7.03 -1.79 -10.73
N ILE A 92 7.02 -1.33 -9.48
CA ILE A 92 5.85 -1.27 -8.62
C ILE A 92 5.74 0.18 -8.16
N THR A 93 4.56 0.77 -8.30
CA THR A 93 4.27 2.15 -7.88
C THR A 93 3.03 2.17 -7.00
N LEU A 94 3.07 2.95 -5.93
CA LEU A 94 1.89 3.29 -5.15
C LEU A 94 1.24 4.54 -5.73
N ASP A 95 -0.06 4.46 -6.01
CA ASP A 95 -0.88 5.60 -6.40
C ASP A 95 -1.91 5.86 -5.31
N ASN A 96 -1.75 7.02 -4.67
CA ASN A 96 -2.59 7.43 -3.55
C ASN A 96 -3.79 8.27 -4.03
N GLY A 97 -3.98 8.48 -5.33
CA GLY A 97 -5.09 9.24 -5.89
C GLY A 97 -5.18 10.66 -5.33
N ILE A 98 -6.23 10.94 -4.54
CA ILE A 98 -6.45 12.25 -3.92
C ILE A 98 -5.70 12.44 -2.60
N TYR A 99 -5.10 11.38 -2.04
CA TYR A 99 -4.38 11.43 -0.79
C TYR A 99 -2.95 11.88 -1.06
N VAL A 100 -2.73 13.20 -0.95
CA VAL A 100 -1.46 13.84 -1.29
C VAL A 100 -0.35 13.36 -0.36
N ASP A 101 0.54 12.55 -0.91
CA ASP A 101 1.70 11.98 -0.22
C ASP A 101 2.79 13.03 0.02
N ALA A 102 3.36 13.04 1.23
CA ALA A 102 4.40 13.98 1.63
C ALA A 102 5.77 13.70 0.99
N THR A 103 6.06 12.44 0.64
CA THR A 103 7.34 12.00 0.08
C THR A 103 7.17 11.15 -1.20
N PRO A 104 6.55 11.65 -2.29
CA PRO A 104 6.16 10.81 -3.43
C PRO A 104 7.29 10.00 -4.12
N GLY A 105 8.56 10.35 -3.88
CA GLY A 105 9.72 9.68 -4.47
C GLY A 105 9.97 8.26 -3.97
N ASP A 106 9.47 7.89 -2.79
CA ASP A 106 9.63 6.54 -2.22
C ASP A 106 8.40 5.62 -2.45
N ASN A 107 7.41 6.12 -3.18
CA ASN A 107 6.27 5.34 -3.68
C ASN A 107 6.62 4.45 -4.87
N VAL A 108 7.82 4.57 -5.43
CA VAL A 108 8.25 3.84 -6.64
C VAL A 108 9.38 2.88 -6.31
N TYR A 109 9.18 1.62 -6.66
CA TYR A 109 10.18 0.58 -6.59
C TYR A 109 10.46 0.02 -7.99
N SER A 110 11.70 0.18 -8.46
CA SER A 110 12.18 -0.43 -9.71
C SER A 110 12.93 -1.72 -9.41
N ILE A 111 12.55 -2.80 -10.08
CA ILE A 111 13.24 -4.07 -9.99
C ILE A 111 14.49 -3.97 -10.87
N LYS A 112 15.65 -4.26 -10.27
CA LYS A 112 16.93 -4.32 -10.98
C LYS A 112 17.13 -5.66 -11.66
#